data_AF-A0A251XFA7-F1
#
_entry.id   AF-A0A251XFA7-F1
#
_cell.length_a   1.000
_cell.length_b   1.000
_cell.length_c   1.000
_cell.angle_alpha   90.00
_cell.angle_beta   90.00
_cell.angle_gamma   90.00
#
_symmetry.space_group_name_H-M   'P 1'
#
loop_
_entity.id
_entity.type
_entity.pdbx_description
1 polymer ?
#
loop_
_entity_poly.entity_id
_entity_poly.type
_entity_poly.pdbx_seq_one_letter_code
_entity_poly.pdbx_strand_id
1 'polypeptide(L)'
;MPGRGFEPDVRYVTADLQAHIDLVRGGHAASVLPDLVWAGREPDVRLIGLPGSPRRTVFTSSRVGSLDRPGIRACRDALARAVEVMGPGGG
;
A
#
# COMPACT_ATOMS: atom_id res chain seq x y z
N MET A 1 29.47 -7.72 -8.69
CA MET A 1 28.96 -8.71 -7.71
C MET A 1 27.45 -8.79 -7.91
N PRO A 2 26.86 -9.94 -8.28
CA PRO A 2 25.42 -10.07 -8.09
C PRO A 2 25.13 -9.83 -6.59
N GLY A 3 24.06 -9.11 -6.31
CA GLY A 3 23.80 -8.45 -5.03
C GLY A 3 23.82 -9.42 -3.85
N ARG A 4 24.23 -8.90 -2.69
CA ARG A 4 23.96 -9.52 -1.38
C ARG A 4 22.45 -9.42 -1.09
N GLY A 5 21.65 -10.20 -1.80
CA GLY A 5 20.19 -10.24 -1.69
C GLY A 5 19.74 -11.12 -0.52
N PHE A 6 18.58 -10.81 0.04
CA PHE A 6 17.86 -11.67 0.98
C PHE A 6 16.98 -12.62 0.18
N GLU A 7 17.09 -13.93 0.44
CA GLU A 7 16.23 -14.96 -0.16
C GLU A 7 15.22 -15.46 0.89
N PRO A 8 13.91 -15.14 0.77
CA PRO A 8 12.91 -15.58 1.73
C PRO A 8 12.52 -17.06 1.55
N ASP A 9 12.21 -17.74 2.66
CA ASP A 9 11.45 -19.00 2.63
C ASP A 9 9.97 -18.70 2.32
N VAL A 10 9.57 -18.84 1.06
CA VAL A 10 8.22 -18.51 0.59
C VAL A 10 7.26 -19.68 0.84
N ARG A 11 6.49 -19.61 1.93
CA ARG A 11 5.48 -20.63 2.30
C ARG A 11 4.10 -20.40 1.70
N TYR A 12 3.75 -19.15 1.43
CA TYR A 12 2.44 -18.76 0.94
C TYR A 12 2.58 -17.76 -0.21
N VAL A 13 1.79 -17.95 -1.26
CA VAL A 13 1.73 -17.04 -2.41
C VAL A 13 0.26 -16.77 -2.73
N THR A 14 -0.14 -15.51 -2.67
CA THR A 14 -1.49 -15.09 -3.06
C THR A 14 -1.47 -13.64 -3.53
N ALA A 15 -2.50 -13.26 -4.31
CA ALA A 15 -2.75 -11.88 -4.70
C ALA A 15 -3.61 -11.12 -3.68
N ASP A 16 -4.17 -11.82 -2.70
CA ASP A 16 -5.04 -11.24 -1.67
C ASP A 16 -4.21 -10.67 -0.50
N LEU A 17 -4.22 -9.34 -0.39
CA LEU A 17 -3.50 -8.63 0.67
C LEU A 17 -4.13 -8.82 2.05
N GLN A 18 -5.44 -9.07 2.16
CA GLN A 18 -6.07 -9.37 3.44
C GLN A 18 -5.63 -10.74 3.94
N ALA A 19 -5.56 -11.73 3.06
CA ALA A 19 -5.01 -13.05 3.41
C ALA A 19 -3.56 -12.96 3.92
N HIS A 20 -2.73 -12.08 3.34
CA HIS A 20 -1.39 -11.81 3.87
C HIS A 20 -1.43 -11.24 5.30
N ILE A 21 -2.30 -10.26 5.55
CA ILE A 21 -2.46 -9.64 6.88
C ILE A 21 -2.90 -10.69 7.90
N ASP A 22 -3.88 -11.54 7.56
CA ASP A 22 -4.38 -12.55 8.48
C ASP A 22 -3.33 -13.63 8.80
N LEU A 23 -2.50 -14.02 7.83
CA LEU A 23 -1.34 -14.90 8.08
C LEU A 23 -0.32 -14.26 9.03
N VAL A 24 -0.07 -12.95 8.90
CA VAL A 24 0.84 -12.23 9.81
C VAL A 24 0.23 -12.10 11.20
N ARG A 25 -1.05 -11.73 11.31
CA ARG A 25 -1.80 -11.64 12.57
C ARG A 25 -1.82 -12.97 13.33
N GLY A 26 -2.02 -14.07 12.61
CA GLY A 26 -1.98 -15.43 13.17
C GLY A 26 -0.59 -15.94 13.55
N GLY A 27 0.48 -15.17 13.27
CA GLY A 27 1.86 -15.56 13.55
C GLY A 27 2.41 -16.62 12.60
N HIS A 28 1.78 -16.81 11.44
CA HIS A 28 2.18 -17.83 10.45
C HIS A 28 3.23 -17.34 9.46
N ALA A 29 3.34 -16.03 9.28
CA ALA A 29 4.26 -15.42 8.32
C ALA A 29 4.73 -14.03 8.75
N ALA A 30 5.77 -13.53 8.08
CA ALA A 30 6.08 -12.10 7.97
C ALA A 30 5.80 -11.67 6.52
N SER A 31 5.39 -10.42 6.31
CA SER A 31 5.06 -9.92 4.97
C SER A 31 5.54 -8.48 4.77
N VAL A 32 5.86 -8.13 3.52
CA VAL A 32 6.09 -6.76 3.08
C VAL A 32 4.84 -6.29 2.36
N LEU A 33 4.12 -5.34 2.95
CA LEU A 33 2.84 -4.84 2.46
C LEU A 33 2.92 -3.34 2.18
N PRO A 34 2.21 -2.82 1.16
CA PRO A 34 2.10 -1.38 0.97
C PRO A 34 1.29 -0.76 2.12
N ASP A 35 1.72 0.38 2.63
CA ASP A 35 1.04 1.11 3.72
C ASP A 35 -0.45 1.38 3.45
N LEU A 36 -0.81 1.54 2.16
CA LEU A 36 -2.20 1.72 1.71
C LEU A 36 -3.14 0.60 2.15
N VAL A 37 -2.63 -0.60 2.48
CA VAL A 37 -3.50 -1.66 3.00
C VAL A 37 -4.25 -1.21 4.24
N TRP A 38 -3.71 -0.29 5.04
CA TRP A 38 -4.33 0.24 6.27
C TRP A 38 -5.35 1.34 5.99
N ALA A 39 -5.17 2.12 4.94
CA ALA A 39 -6.07 3.21 4.56
C ALA A 39 -6.40 4.16 5.74
N GLY A 40 -5.39 4.47 6.58
CA GLY A 40 -5.53 5.35 7.74
C GLY A 40 -6.03 4.66 9.02
N ARG A 41 -6.37 3.36 8.97
CA ARG A 41 -6.68 2.60 10.19
C ARG A 41 -5.40 2.26 10.96
N GLU A 42 -5.51 2.14 12.27
CA GLU A 42 -4.39 1.68 13.10
C GLU A 42 -4.06 0.22 12.77
N PRO A 43 -2.78 -0.11 12.46
CA PRO A 43 -2.34 -1.48 12.26
C PRO A 43 -2.45 -2.27 13.58
N ASP A 44 -2.98 -3.48 13.51
CA ASP A 44 -3.04 -4.43 14.62
C ASP A 44 -1.94 -5.49 14.55
N VAL A 45 -0.88 -5.21 13.78
CA VAL A 45 0.34 -6.00 13.66
C VAL A 45 1.55 -5.11 13.88
N ARG A 46 2.66 -5.71 14.32
CA ARG A 46 3.92 -4.97 14.47
C ARG A 46 4.46 -4.58 13.10
N LEU A 47 4.54 -3.28 12.82
CA LEU A 47 5.22 -2.75 11.65
C LEU A 47 6.73 -2.61 11.90
N ILE A 48 7.52 -2.90 10.87
CA ILE A 48 8.98 -2.74 10.89
C ILE A 48 9.36 -1.86 9.70
N GLY A 49 9.96 -0.71 9.98
CA GLY A 49 10.45 0.21 8.96
C GLY A 49 11.52 -0.46 8.09
N LEU A 50 11.39 -0.33 6.77
CA LEU A 50 12.38 -0.85 5.84
C LEU A 50 13.57 0.11 5.71
N PRO A 51 14.81 -0.39 5.63
CA PRO A 51 15.99 0.45 5.42
C PRO A 51 15.84 1.35 4.18
N GLY A 52 16.16 2.62 4.31
CA GLY A 52 16.06 3.61 3.23
C GLY A 52 14.63 4.10 2.94
N SER A 53 13.63 3.69 3.73
CA SER A 53 12.24 4.15 3.65
C SER A 53 11.69 4.16 2.21
N PRO A 54 11.65 2.99 1.54
CA PRO A 54 11.23 2.91 0.14
C PRO A 54 9.81 3.46 -0.03
N ARG A 55 9.61 4.27 -1.07
CA ARG A 55 8.32 4.89 -1.38
C ARG A 55 7.87 4.49 -2.79
N ARG A 56 6.55 4.39 -2.96
CA ARG A 56 5.91 4.17 -4.25
C ARG A 56 4.90 5.28 -4.50
N THR A 57 4.88 5.80 -5.73
CA THR A 57 3.88 6.77 -6.17
C THR A 57 2.69 6.05 -6.80
N VAL A 58 1.48 6.40 -6.37
CA VAL A 58 0.22 6.00 -7.02
C VAL A 58 -0.40 7.25 -7.63
N PHE A 59 -0.83 7.16 -8.89
CA PHE A 59 -1.42 8.29 -9.62
C PHE A 59 -2.74 7.88 -10.27
N THR A 60 -3.60 8.86 -10.50
CA THR A 60 -4.80 8.69 -11.34
C THR A 60 -4.46 9.07 -12.78
N SER A 61 -5.01 8.34 -13.75
CA SER A 61 -4.84 8.66 -15.16
C SER A 61 -6.20 8.72 -15.86
N SER A 62 -6.33 9.66 -16.79
CA SER A 62 -7.53 9.83 -17.62
C SER A 62 -7.12 10.37 -18.99
N ARG A 63 -7.94 10.14 -20.01
CA ARG A 63 -7.71 10.73 -21.34
C ARG A 63 -7.87 12.26 -21.27
N VAL A 64 -7.10 12.99 -22.06
CA VAL A 64 -7.15 14.48 -22.08
C VAL A 64 -8.56 15.00 -22.36
N GLY A 65 -9.26 14.43 -23.36
CA GLY A 65 -10.65 14.83 -23.68
C GLY A 65 -11.70 14.51 -22.60
N SER A 66 -11.32 13.82 -21.52
CA SER A 66 -12.21 13.52 -20.39
C SER A 66 -11.97 14.35 -19.14
N LEU A 67 -10.96 15.24 -19.15
CA LEU A 67 -10.57 16.02 -17.97
C LEU A 67 -11.71 16.89 -17.42
N ASP A 68 -12.57 17.41 -18.30
CA ASP A 68 -13.68 18.27 -17.91
C ASP A 68 -14.98 17.53 -17.59
N ARG A 69 -14.99 16.19 -17.68
CA ARG A 69 -16.18 15.42 -17.33
C ARG A 69 -16.46 15.57 -15.83
N PRO A 70 -17.68 15.99 -15.41
CA PRO A 70 -18.00 16.21 -14.01
C PRO A 70 -17.67 15.01 -13.10
N GLY A 71 -17.93 13.78 -13.58
CA GLY A 71 -17.61 12.56 -12.82
C GLY A 71 -16.10 12.34 -12.60
N ILE A 72 -15.24 12.71 -13.56
CA ILE A 72 -13.78 12.59 -13.41
C ILE A 72 -13.26 13.59 -12.38
N ARG A 73 -13.77 14.84 -12.42
CA ARG A 73 -13.45 15.88 -11.43
C ARG A 73 -13.89 15.44 -10.03
N ALA A 74 -15.15 15.02 -9.89
CA ALA A 74 -15.69 14.56 -8.61
C ALA A 74 -14.91 13.38 -8.01
N CYS A 75 -14.53 12.38 -8.82
CA CYS A 75 -13.70 11.27 -8.36
C CYS A 75 -12.31 11.71 -7.91
N ARG A 76 -11.65 12.61 -8.66
CA ARG A 76 -10.33 13.15 -8.26
C ARG A 76 -10.40 13.95 -6.98
N ASP A 77 -11.42 14.80 -6.84
CA ASP A 77 -11.63 15.59 -5.63
C ASP A 77 -11.91 14.70 -4.41
N ALA A 78 -12.66 13.61 -4.61
CA ALA A 78 -12.90 12.61 -3.57
C ALA A 78 -11.61 11.89 -3.16
N LEU A 79 -10.77 11.49 -4.13
CA LEU A 79 -9.48 10.86 -3.85
C LEU A 79 -8.51 11.83 -3.14
N ALA A 80 -8.47 13.11 -3.55
CA ALA A 80 -7.65 14.12 -2.91
C ALA A 80 -8.01 14.27 -1.42
N ARG A 81 -9.30 14.41 -1.11
CA ARG A 81 -9.79 14.48 0.27
C ARG A 81 -9.49 13.20 1.06
N ALA A 82 -9.62 12.03 0.44
CA ALA A 82 -9.33 10.77 1.12
C ALA A 82 -7.86 10.65 1.55
N VAL A 83 -6.93 11.17 0.74
CA VAL A 83 -5.49 11.15 1.06
C VAL A 83 -5.13 12.11 2.19
N GLU A 84 -5.82 13.25 2.33
CA GLU A 84 -5.64 14.15 3.47
C GLU A 84 -5.95 13.45 4.81
N VAL A 85 -6.96 12.58 4.83
CA VAL A 85 -7.38 11.84 6.04
C VAL A 85 -6.42 10.71 6.40
N MET A 86 -5.74 10.10 5.41
CA MET A 86 -4.81 8.99 5.65
C MET A 86 -3.52 9.41 6.38
N GLY A 87 -3.17 10.70 6.38
CA GLY A 87 -1.88 11.18 6.88
C GLY A 87 -0.68 10.66 6.06
N PRO A 88 0.54 11.18 6.26
CA PRO A 88 1.73 10.51 5.75
C PRO A 88 1.82 9.14 6.44
N GLY A 89 1.77 8.07 5.66
CA GLY A 89 1.91 6.68 6.13
C GLY A 89 3.02 6.55 7.17
N GLY A 90 2.71 5.87 8.27
CA GLY A 90 3.51 5.82 9.50
C GLY A 90 5.01 5.66 9.22
N GLY A 91 5.80 6.54 9.83
CA GLY A 91 7.27 6.56 9.74
C GLY A 91 7.94 5.36 10.39
#